data_AF-A0A124G226-F1
#
_entry.id   AF-A0A124G226-F1
#
_cell.length_a   1.000
_cell.length_b   1.000
_cell.length_c   1.000
_cell.angle_alpha   90.00
_cell.angle_beta   90.00
_cell.angle_gamma   90.00
#
_symmetry.space_group_name_H-M   'P 1'
#
loop_
_entity.id
_entity.type
_entity.pdbx_description
1 polymer ?
#
loop_
_entity_poly.entity_id
_entity_poly.type
_entity_poly.pdbx_seq_one_letter_code
_entity_poly.pdbx_strand_id
1 'polypeptide(L)'
;MKLVFGLIVLLLGVFLLLGVLSADVFLVFLTNLARFWPVVLILVGISILSGIKGLGWLRYINAVLVFAFILFLLFWPADLFPGARVRDVPLLLPEEAARVETIELRIEISVADVSVSAATSPLESGVVGLMDYSPSSGRIRIREEVRDGRVIFTIYPDTDFAWIRGASLDLKLEDSYNYEIWIDGAILKVDVDPGTLDISRLFTKSGICNFNIGIPVGVNSRISIEAGIVAGSLSFPENVRATLTTEAGIRSVSIVSDHERDGRRYSVVTGEQELFSSEITIKGGILRVRGN
;
A
#
# COMPACT_ATOMS: atom_id res chain seq x y z
N MET A 1 -19.78 9.96 41.12
CA MET A 1 -20.21 9.22 39.92
C MET A 1 -20.91 10.11 38.90
N LYS A 2 -21.95 10.90 39.27
CA LYS A 2 -22.67 11.80 38.33
C LYS A 2 -21.75 12.73 37.49
N LEU A 3 -20.70 13.27 38.11
CA LEU A 3 -19.74 14.18 37.45
C LEU A 3 -18.88 13.48 36.38
N VAL A 4 -18.43 12.25 36.65
CA VAL A 4 -17.63 11.45 35.70
C VAL A 4 -18.49 11.05 34.50
N PHE A 5 -19.72 10.62 34.75
CA PHE A 5 -20.66 10.27 33.69
C PHE A 5 -20.96 11.49 32.79
N GLY A 6 -21.21 12.65 33.39
CA GLY A 6 -21.42 13.90 32.64
C GLY A 6 -20.21 14.29 31.80
N LEU A 7 -18.99 14.13 32.33
CA LEU A 7 -17.76 14.41 31.60
C LEU A 7 -17.56 13.47 30.41
N ILE A 8 -17.85 12.17 30.56
CA ILE A 8 -17.76 11.18 29.48
C ILE A 8 -18.73 11.51 28.35
N VAL A 9 -19.99 11.82 28.69
CA VAL A 9 -21.02 12.20 27.70
C VAL A 9 -20.64 13.49 26.97
N LEU A 10 -20.10 14.47 27.69
CA LEU A 10 -19.63 15.72 27.10
C LEU A 10 -18.45 15.49 26.14
N LEU A 11 -17.45 14.69 26.53
CA LEU A 11 -16.33 14.31 25.67
C LEU A 11 -16.79 13.57 24.42
N LEU A 12 -17.71 12.62 24.57
CA LEU A 12 -18.29 11.86 23.47
C LEU A 12 -19.01 12.80 22.50
N GLY A 13 -19.80 13.75 23.02
CA GLY A 13 -20.49 14.76 22.22
C GLY A 13 -19.51 15.67 21.46
N VAL A 14 -18.44 16.13 22.10
CA VAL A 14 -17.39 16.93 21.45
C VAL A 14 -16.70 16.15 20.33
N PHE A 15 -16.33 14.89 20.57
CA PHE A 15 -15.70 14.06 19.53
C PHE A 15 -16.64 13.74 18.37
N LEU A 16 -17.93 13.57 18.64
CA LEU A 16 -18.94 13.37 17.60
C LEU A 16 -19.15 14.66 16.78
N LEU A 17 -19.15 15.82 17.43
CA LEU A 17 -19.27 17.13 16.76
C LEU A 17 -18.04 17.45 15.91
N LEU A 18 -16.85 17.08 16.37
CA LEU A 18 -15.59 17.22 15.62
C LEU A 18 -15.41 16.15 14.52
N GLY A 19 -16.33 15.19 14.38
CA GLY A 19 -16.23 14.11 13.39
C GLY A 19 -15.07 13.13 13.63
N VAL A 20 -14.47 13.15 14.82
CA VAL A 20 -13.33 12.29 15.19
C VAL A 20 -13.79 10.85 15.44
N LEU A 21 -15.05 10.66 15.78
CA LEU A 21 -15.63 9.37 16.14
C LEU A 21 -16.04 8.58 14.88
N SER A 22 -15.04 8.02 14.18
CA SER A 22 -15.27 7.06 13.09
C SER A 22 -15.47 5.63 13.61
N ALA A 23 -16.02 4.75 12.78
CA ALA A 23 -16.14 3.32 13.10
C ALA A 23 -14.78 2.70 13.45
N ASP A 24 -13.69 3.16 12.83
CA ASP A 24 -12.32 2.69 13.08
C ASP A 24 -11.86 3.05 14.48
N VAL A 25 -12.06 4.31 14.89
CA VAL A 25 -11.68 4.78 16.24
C VAL A 25 -12.45 4.00 17.30
N PHE A 26 -13.71 3.66 17.03
CA PHE A 26 -14.51 2.82 17.92
C PHE A 26 -13.99 1.39 18.02
N LEU A 27 -13.59 0.76 16.90
CA LEU A 27 -12.99 -0.58 16.91
C LEU A 27 -11.62 -0.60 17.59
N VAL A 28 -10.80 0.42 17.38
CA VAL A 28 -9.52 0.61 18.08
C VAL A 28 -9.77 0.74 19.58
N PHE A 29 -10.71 1.60 20.00
CA PHE A 29 -11.11 1.76 21.40
C PHE A 29 -11.55 0.42 22.03
N LEU A 30 -12.40 -0.36 21.35
CA LEU A 30 -12.84 -1.68 21.81
C LEU A 30 -11.68 -2.66 21.96
N THR A 31 -10.78 -2.70 20.98
CA THR A 31 -9.60 -3.58 20.99
C THR A 31 -8.65 -3.22 22.13
N ASN A 32 -8.42 -1.93 22.35
CA ASN A 32 -7.62 -1.44 23.48
C ASN A 32 -8.28 -1.75 24.81
N LEU A 33 -9.59 -1.54 24.92
CA LEU A 33 -10.32 -1.84 26.15
C LEU A 33 -10.22 -3.34 26.48
N ALA A 34 -10.35 -4.21 25.48
CA ALA A 34 -10.17 -5.66 25.64
C ALA A 34 -8.74 -6.04 26.02
N ARG A 35 -7.71 -5.33 25.53
CA ARG A 35 -6.30 -5.57 25.88
C ARG A 35 -5.91 -5.05 27.27
N PHE A 36 -6.45 -3.90 27.67
CA PHE A 36 -6.11 -3.18 28.90
C PHE A 36 -7.17 -3.30 30.00
N TRP A 37 -8.06 -4.29 29.91
CA TRP A 37 -9.08 -4.55 30.93
C TRP A 37 -8.54 -4.72 32.37
N PRO A 38 -7.31 -5.22 32.64
CA PRO A 38 -6.79 -5.28 34.02
C PRO A 38 -6.61 -3.89 34.65
N VAL A 39 -6.35 -2.85 33.84
CA VAL A 39 -6.23 -1.46 34.33
C VAL A 39 -7.58 -0.98 34.85
N VAL A 40 -8.69 -1.40 34.23
CA VAL A 40 -10.05 -1.08 34.71
C VAL A 40 -10.27 -1.65 36.11
N LEU A 41 -9.79 -2.87 36.40
CA LEU A 41 -9.88 -3.45 37.75
C LEU A 41 -9.09 -2.63 38.77
N ILE A 42 -7.90 -2.15 38.41
CA ILE A 42 -7.08 -1.29 39.28
C ILE A 42 -7.83 0.01 39.59
N LEU A 43 -8.39 0.67 38.57
CA LEU A 43 -9.16 1.91 38.74
C LEU A 43 -10.43 1.69 39.59
N VAL A 44 -11.10 0.56 39.44
CA VAL A 44 -12.23 0.16 40.30
C VAL A 44 -11.77 -0.03 41.75
N GLY A 45 -10.64 -0.69 41.97
CA GLY A 45 -10.04 -0.86 43.30
C GLY A 45 -9.74 0.48 43.98
N ILE A 46 -9.12 1.42 43.26
CA ILE A 46 -8.86 2.79 43.75
C ILE A 46 -10.17 3.52 44.06
N SER A 47 -11.19 3.35 43.21
CA SER A 47 -12.52 3.92 43.43
C SER A 47 -13.14 3.43 44.76
N ILE A 48 -13.05 2.13 45.06
CA ILE A 48 -13.55 1.54 46.31
C ILE A 48 -12.77 2.10 47.51
N LEU A 49 -11.44 2.17 47.43
CA LEU A 49 -10.59 2.72 48.49
C LEU A 49 -10.89 4.18 48.80
N SER A 50 -11.31 4.97 47.79
CA SER A 50 -11.68 6.38 47.98
C SER A 50 -12.93 6.59 48.86
N GLY A 51 -13.70 5.53 49.13
CA GLY A 51 -14.86 5.57 50.04
C GLY A 51 -14.52 5.54 51.52
N ILE A 52 -13.26 5.27 51.89
CA ILE A 52 -12.82 5.20 53.30
C ILE A 52 -12.67 6.62 53.86
N LYS A 53 -13.24 6.86 55.05
CA LYS A 53 -13.13 8.16 55.75
C LYS A 53 -11.64 8.50 55.97
N GLY A 54 -11.20 9.62 55.41
CA GLY A 54 -9.81 10.12 55.49
C GLY A 54 -9.06 10.17 54.15
N LEU A 55 -9.54 9.48 53.12
CA LEU A 55 -8.88 9.37 51.81
C LEU A 55 -9.62 10.07 50.66
N GLY A 56 -10.44 11.08 50.95
CA GLY A 56 -11.30 11.74 49.95
C GLY A 56 -10.56 12.38 48.77
N TRP A 57 -9.26 12.67 48.90
CA TRP A 57 -8.41 13.17 47.82
C TRP A 57 -8.21 12.14 46.69
N LEU A 58 -8.21 10.83 47.00
CA LEU A 58 -8.09 9.76 46.01
C LEU A 58 -9.20 9.79 44.97
N ARG A 59 -10.37 10.37 45.29
CA ARG A 59 -11.47 10.54 44.35
C ARG A 59 -11.06 11.41 43.15
N TYR A 60 -10.28 12.47 43.39
CA TYR A 60 -9.83 13.38 42.32
C TYR A 60 -8.75 12.72 41.47
N ILE A 61 -7.82 12.01 42.10
CA ILE A 61 -6.79 11.25 41.37
C ILE A 61 -7.43 10.17 40.50
N ASN A 62 -8.38 9.41 41.05
CA ASN A 62 -9.10 8.41 40.27
C ASN A 62 -9.82 9.05 39.06
N ALA A 63 -10.42 10.22 39.24
CA ALA A 63 -11.06 10.93 38.12
C ALA A 63 -10.06 11.34 37.04
N VAL A 64 -8.89 11.86 37.41
CA VAL A 64 -7.82 12.22 36.45
C VAL A 64 -7.26 10.97 35.76
N LEU A 65 -7.05 9.87 36.49
CA LEU A 65 -6.56 8.61 35.93
C LEU A 65 -7.56 7.99 34.96
N VAL A 66 -8.86 7.98 35.30
CA VAL A 66 -9.92 7.51 34.40
C VAL A 66 -9.96 8.37 33.15
N PHE A 67 -9.86 9.70 33.28
CA PHE A 67 -9.82 10.60 32.13
C PHE A 67 -8.60 10.35 31.24
N ALA A 68 -7.41 10.27 31.83
CA ALA A 68 -6.18 9.95 31.11
C ALA A 68 -6.24 8.57 30.44
N PHE A 69 -6.86 7.59 31.10
CA PHE A 69 -7.05 6.25 30.56
C PHE A 69 -8.04 6.23 29.39
N ILE A 70 -9.14 6.99 29.44
CA ILE A 70 -10.06 7.12 28.31
C ILE A 70 -9.36 7.78 27.12
N LEU A 71 -8.60 8.85 27.35
CA LEU A 71 -7.76 9.46 26.31
C LEU A 71 -6.77 8.43 25.76
N PHE A 72 -6.10 7.66 26.62
CA PHE A 72 -5.19 6.60 26.20
C PHE A 72 -5.91 5.54 25.34
N LEU A 73 -7.08 5.05 25.73
CA LEU A 73 -7.81 4.05 24.94
C LEU A 73 -8.24 4.56 23.57
N LEU A 74 -8.56 5.85 23.46
CA LEU A 74 -8.92 6.50 22.20
C LEU A 74 -7.71 6.83 21.34
N PHE A 75 -6.58 7.15 21.98
CA PHE A 75 -5.40 7.71 21.31
C PHE A 75 -4.17 6.77 21.31
N TRP A 76 -4.30 5.52 21.72
CA TRP A 76 -3.21 4.55 21.72
C TRP A 76 -3.60 3.28 20.96
N PRO A 77 -2.80 2.74 20.03
CA PRO A 77 -1.73 3.40 19.31
C PRO A 77 -2.39 4.28 18.26
N ALA A 78 -2.87 5.47 18.65
CA ALA A 78 -3.37 6.34 17.61
C ALA A 78 -2.14 6.92 16.91
N ASP A 79 -2.03 6.54 15.65
CA ASP A 79 -1.43 7.36 14.61
C ASP A 79 -2.27 8.64 14.47
N LEU A 80 -2.40 9.42 15.57
CA LEU A 80 -3.05 10.73 15.65
C LEU A 80 -2.44 11.71 14.65
N PHE A 81 -1.23 11.40 14.20
CA PHE A 81 -0.57 11.98 13.05
C PHE A 81 -0.72 11.03 11.88
N PRO A 82 -1.77 11.16 11.04
CA PRO A 82 -1.80 10.46 9.77
C PRO A 82 -0.54 10.81 8.98
N GLY A 83 0.18 9.80 8.51
CA GLY A 83 1.24 10.00 7.53
C GLY A 83 2.61 10.35 8.09
N ALA A 84 3.08 9.64 9.12
CA ALA A 84 4.53 9.46 9.25
C ALA A 84 5.02 8.70 8.02
N ARG A 85 5.30 9.44 6.94
CA ARG A 85 5.90 8.91 5.73
C ARG A 85 7.31 8.48 6.11
N VAL A 86 7.51 7.17 6.17
CA VAL A 86 8.84 6.61 6.29
C VAL A 86 9.49 6.80 4.92
N ARG A 87 10.67 7.41 4.92
CA ARG A 87 11.40 7.73 3.70
C ARG A 87 12.70 6.96 3.61
N ASP A 88 13.11 6.71 2.38
CA ASP A 88 14.42 6.20 2.00
C ASP A 88 14.76 4.90 2.75
N VAL A 89 13.80 3.98 2.86
CA VAL A 89 14.07 2.64 3.39
C VAL A 89 14.83 1.85 2.34
N PRO A 90 16.11 1.50 2.57
CA PRO A 90 16.89 0.81 1.56
C PRO A 90 16.46 -0.66 1.45
N LEU A 91 16.30 -1.13 0.22
CA LEU A 91 16.21 -2.55 -0.11
C LEU A 91 17.62 -3.07 -0.32
N LEU A 92 18.16 -3.78 0.67
CA LEU A 92 19.53 -4.26 0.66
C LEU A 92 19.62 -5.65 0.03
N LEU A 93 20.64 -5.85 -0.80
CA LEU A 93 21.01 -7.19 -1.26
C LEU A 93 21.52 -8.02 -0.08
N PRO A 94 21.03 -9.25 0.11
CA PRO A 94 21.60 -10.17 1.08
C PRO A 94 23.07 -10.45 0.75
N GLU A 95 23.94 -10.54 1.77
CA GLU A 95 25.38 -10.84 1.57
C GLU A 95 25.63 -12.16 0.83
N GLU A 96 24.69 -13.10 0.94
CA GLU A 96 24.74 -14.41 0.28
C GLU A 96 24.48 -14.34 -1.23
N ALA A 97 23.98 -13.20 -1.73
CA ALA A 97 23.59 -13.00 -3.11
C ALA A 97 24.77 -12.53 -3.99
N ALA A 98 25.79 -13.39 -4.12
CA ALA A 98 27.05 -13.06 -4.82
C ALA A 98 26.87 -12.75 -6.33
N ARG A 99 25.79 -13.23 -6.95
CA ARG A 99 25.35 -12.86 -8.30
C ARG A 99 23.83 -12.86 -8.36
N VAL A 100 23.25 -11.69 -8.57
CA VAL A 100 21.81 -11.50 -8.71
C VAL A 100 21.50 -11.15 -10.15
N GLU A 101 20.73 -12.01 -10.81
CA GLU A 101 20.31 -11.78 -12.20
C GLU A 101 18.93 -11.13 -12.26
N THR A 102 18.09 -11.34 -11.24
CA THR A 102 16.71 -10.85 -11.22
C THR A 102 16.28 -10.51 -9.80
N ILE A 103 15.62 -9.36 -9.66
CA ILE A 103 14.97 -8.93 -8.42
C ILE A 103 13.47 -9.16 -8.59
N GLU A 104 12.87 -9.92 -7.68
CA GLU A 104 11.44 -10.12 -7.62
C GLU A 104 10.84 -9.31 -6.47
N LEU A 105 9.96 -8.37 -6.80
CA LEU A 105 9.25 -7.54 -5.83
C LEU A 105 7.81 -8.05 -5.72
N ARG A 106 7.42 -8.55 -4.54
CA ARG A 106 6.05 -8.97 -4.23
C ARG A 106 5.42 -7.98 -3.26
N ILE A 107 4.42 -7.26 -3.71
CA ILE A 107 3.74 -6.22 -2.95
C ILE A 107 2.33 -6.74 -2.62
N GLU A 108 2.13 -7.12 -1.36
CA GLU A 108 0.86 -7.67 -0.86
C GLU A 108 0.18 -6.65 0.04
N ILE A 109 -0.64 -5.75 -0.54
CA ILE A 109 -1.29 -4.65 0.18
C ILE A 109 -2.75 -4.50 -0.27
N SER A 110 -3.69 -4.53 0.67
CA SER A 110 -5.12 -4.55 0.35
C SER A 110 -5.63 -3.28 -0.34
N VAL A 111 -5.27 -2.09 0.15
CA VAL A 111 -5.68 -0.81 -0.46
C VAL A 111 -4.47 0.10 -0.55
N ALA A 112 -3.97 0.34 -1.76
CA ALA A 112 -2.74 1.11 -1.94
C ALA A 112 -2.63 1.88 -3.26
N ASP A 113 -1.96 3.02 -3.15
CA ASP A 113 -1.31 3.71 -4.26
C ASP A 113 0.14 3.20 -4.33
N VAL A 114 0.49 2.46 -5.39
CA VAL A 114 1.82 1.91 -5.62
C VAL A 114 2.45 2.66 -6.79
N SER A 115 3.60 3.28 -6.56
CA SER A 115 4.42 3.93 -7.58
C SER A 115 5.76 3.20 -7.71
N VAL A 116 6.19 2.95 -8.94
CA VAL A 116 7.51 2.39 -9.26
C VAL A 116 8.19 3.29 -10.27
N SER A 117 9.41 3.71 -9.98
CA SER A 117 10.22 4.58 -10.83
C SER A 117 11.72 4.25 -10.74
N ALA A 118 12.49 4.68 -11.73
CA ALA A 118 13.94 4.64 -11.67
C ALA A 118 14.47 5.62 -10.61
N ALA A 119 15.52 5.23 -9.89
CA ALA A 119 16.24 6.12 -8.98
C ALA A 119 16.87 7.27 -9.77
N THR A 120 16.73 8.50 -9.28
CA THR A 120 17.28 9.71 -9.95
C THR A 120 18.80 9.85 -9.79
N SER A 121 19.40 9.09 -8.89
CA SER A 121 20.84 9.10 -8.61
C SER A 121 21.29 7.67 -8.34
N PRO A 122 22.53 7.31 -8.75
CA PRO A 122 23.07 5.98 -8.48
C PRO A 122 23.01 5.69 -6.97
N LEU A 123 22.47 4.52 -6.61
CA LEU A 123 22.40 4.10 -5.22
C LEU A 123 23.74 3.50 -4.77
N GLU A 124 23.91 3.39 -3.44
CA GLU A 124 25.10 2.77 -2.88
C GLU A 124 25.22 1.30 -3.29
N SER A 125 26.45 0.79 -3.38
CA SER A 125 26.70 -0.61 -3.75
C SER A 125 25.96 -1.56 -2.81
N GLY A 126 25.15 -2.45 -3.39
CA GLY A 126 24.33 -3.40 -2.64
C GLY A 126 22.91 -2.90 -2.29
N VAL A 127 22.56 -1.66 -2.63
CA VAL A 127 21.19 -1.15 -2.55
C VAL A 127 20.49 -1.40 -3.88
N VAL A 128 19.35 -2.08 -3.84
CA VAL A 128 18.51 -2.38 -5.02
C VAL A 128 17.52 -1.25 -5.31
N GLY A 129 17.09 -0.56 -4.26
CA GLY A 129 16.13 0.51 -4.36
C GLY A 129 15.87 1.19 -3.02
N LEU A 130 15.20 2.33 -3.08
CA LEU A 130 14.69 3.06 -1.94
C LEU A 130 13.17 2.95 -1.92
N MET A 131 12.63 2.69 -0.73
CA MET A 131 11.20 2.59 -0.50
C MET A 131 10.74 3.73 0.40
N ASP A 132 9.86 4.56 -0.12
CA ASP A 132 9.07 5.52 0.64
C ASP A 132 7.69 4.92 0.88
N TYR A 133 7.22 4.94 2.12
CA TYR A 133 5.86 4.48 2.41
C TYR A 133 5.15 5.29 3.47
N SER A 134 3.84 5.45 3.28
CA SER A 134 2.93 6.03 4.25
C SER A 134 1.92 4.97 4.61
N PRO A 135 2.14 4.22 5.71
CA PRO A 135 1.20 3.19 6.10
C PRO A 135 -0.09 3.84 6.58
N SER A 136 -1.21 3.21 6.24
CA SER A 136 -2.53 3.67 6.61
C SER A 136 -2.94 3.18 8.01
N SER A 137 -2.35 2.05 8.41
CA SER A 137 -2.29 1.50 9.76
C SER A 137 -1.16 0.47 9.84
N GLY A 138 -0.49 0.39 10.99
CA GLY A 138 0.58 -0.58 11.22
C GLY A 138 1.91 -0.24 10.54
N ARG A 139 2.87 -1.16 10.63
CA ARG A 139 4.18 -1.05 9.95
C ARG A 139 4.18 -1.90 8.69
N ILE A 140 4.98 -1.52 7.69
CA ILE A 140 5.30 -2.43 6.59
C ILE A 140 6.44 -3.35 7.05
N ARG A 141 6.34 -4.63 6.71
CA ARG A 141 7.40 -5.61 6.85
C ARG A 141 7.91 -5.99 5.46
N ILE A 142 9.19 -6.29 5.42
CA ILE A 142 9.89 -6.79 4.23
C ILE A 142 10.42 -8.15 4.62
N ARG A 143 10.08 -9.18 3.83
CA ARG A 143 10.69 -10.50 3.92
C ARG A 143 11.58 -10.70 2.71
N GLU A 144 12.79 -11.14 2.96
CA GLU A 144 13.82 -11.36 1.96
C GLU A 144 14.06 -12.85 1.81
N GLU A 145 14.20 -13.31 0.57
CA GLU A 145 14.54 -14.70 0.27
C GLU A 145 15.44 -14.76 -0.97
N VAL A 146 16.48 -15.59 -0.93
CA VAL A 146 17.35 -15.85 -2.07
C VAL A 146 17.06 -17.25 -2.61
N ARG A 147 16.72 -17.34 -3.91
CA ARG A 147 16.51 -18.63 -4.61
C ARG A 147 17.07 -18.56 -6.02
N ASP A 148 17.94 -19.49 -6.37
CA ASP A 148 18.38 -19.74 -7.76
C ASP A 148 18.82 -18.48 -8.54
N GLY A 149 19.64 -17.61 -7.93
CA GLY A 149 20.12 -16.36 -8.58
C GLY A 149 19.12 -15.21 -8.60
N ARG A 150 17.99 -15.38 -7.91
CA ARG A 150 16.91 -14.40 -7.75
C ARG A 150 16.79 -13.97 -6.28
N VAL A 151 16.60 -12.67 -6.05
CA VAL A 151 16.30 -12.13 -4.72
C VAL A 151 14.84 -11.71 -4.70
N ILE A 152 14.08 -12.22 -3.74
CA ILE A 152 12.65 -12.00 -3.60
C ILE A 152 12.42 -11.10 -2.38
N PHE A 153 11.91 -9.90 -2.61
CA PHE A 153 11.44 -8.99 -1.57
C PHE A 153 9.92 -9.07 -1.49
N THR A 154 9.38 -9.56 -0.37
CA THR A 154 7.94 -9.55 -0.10
C THR A 154 7.60 -8.43 0.87
N ILE A 155 6.88 -7.43 0.39
CA ILE A 155 6.47 -6.21 1.09
C ILE A 155 4.99 -6.36 1.49
N TYR A 156 4.70 -6.38 2.79
CA TYR A 156 3.36 -6.62 3.32
C TYR A 156 3.11 -5.87 4.64
N PRO A 157 1.85 -5.55 5.00
CA PRO A 157 1.54 -4.90 6.27
C PRO A 157 1.70 -5.87 7.44
N ASP A 158 2.12 -5.36 8.60
CA ASP A 158 2.25 -6.13 9.85
C ASP A 158 0.88 -6.53 10.43
N THR A 159 -0.20 -5.88 10.00
CA THR A 159 -1.54 -6.12 10.54
C THR A 159 -2.57 -6.33 9.44
N ASP A 160 -3.43 -7.33 9.64
CA ASP A 160 -4.54 -7.67 8.74
C ASP A 160 -5.62 -6.56 8.63
N PHE A 161 -5.61 -5.57 9.53
CA PHE A 161 -6.60 -4.47 9.59
C PHE A 161 -6.29 -3.28 8.66
N ALA A 162 -5.27 -3.38 7.81
CA ALA A 162 -4.86 -2.32 6.87
C ALA A 162 -5.84 -2.06 5.69
N TRP A 163 -7.03 -2.66 5.69
CA TRP A 163 -8.00 -2.57 4.60
C TRP A 163 -8.84 -1.29 4.58
N ILE A 164 -8.90 -0.51 5.68
CA ILE A 164 -9.86 0.61 5.80
C ILE A 164 -9.29 1.94 5.27
N ARG A 165 -7.97 2.08 5.21
CA ARG A 165 -7.31 3.32 4.76
C ARG A 165 -6.30 3.00 3.67
N GLY A 166 -6.21 3.84 2.64
CA GLY A 166 -5.24 3.67 1.56
C GLY A 166 -3.81 3.88 2.04
N ALA A 167 -2.91 2.94 1.73
CA ALA A 167 -1.48 3.10 1.88
C ALA A 167 -0.88 3.76 0.64
N SER A 168 0.27 4.41 0.78
CA SER A 168 1.08 4.82 -0.36
C SER A 168 2.44 4.16 -0.25
N LEU A 169 2.89 3.54 -1.35
CA LEU A 169 4.17 2.89 -1.52
C LEU A 169 4.83 3.45 -2.78
N ASP A 170 6.02 4.00 -2.64
CA ASP A 170 6.78 4.64 -3.72
C ASP A 170 8.17 4.00 -3.74
N LEU A 171 8.45 3.25 -4.81
CA LEU A 171 9.65 2.46 -5.01
C LEU A 171 10.52 3.12 -6.07
N LYS A 172 11.73 3.51 -5.67
CA LYS A 172 12.77 4.07 -6.54
C LYS A 172 13.86 3.02 -6.72
N LEU A 173 13.91 2.40 -7.89
CA LEU A 173 14.72 1.21 -8.14
C LEU A 173 16.01 1.56 -8.89
N GLU A 174 17.09 0.84 -8.62
CA GLU A 174 18.36 0.95 -9.36
C GLU A 174 18.21 0.34 -10.76
N ASP A 175 18.79 0.95 -11.79
CA ASP A 175 18.64 0.47 -13.18
C ASP A 175 19.55 -0.70 -13.56
N SER A 176 20.45 -1.10 -12.68
CA SER A 176 21.43 -2.17 -12.91
C SER A 176 20.86 -3.60 -12.82
N TYR A 177 19.57 -3.75 -12.51
CA TYR A 177 18.94 -5.06 -12.30
C TYR A 177 17.71 -5.24 -13.20
N ASN A 178 17.41 -6.51 -13.51
CA ASN A 178 16.16 -6.90 -14.14
C ASN A 178 15.09 -7.19 -13.07
N TYR A 179 13.90 -6.62 -13.23
CA TYR A 179 12.81 -6.68 -12.26
C TYR A 179 11.64 -7.56 -12.72
N GLU A 180 11.13 -8.38 -11.80
CA GLU A 180 9.80 -8.99 -11.85
C GLU A 180 8.95 -8.43 -10.71
N ILE A 181 7.89 -7.70 -11.03
CA ILE A 181 7.06 -7.00 -10.04
C ILE A 181 5.67 -7.64 -9.99
N TRP A 182 5.25 -8.02 -8.78
CA TRP A 182 3.96 -8.62 -8.46
C TRP A 182 3.23 -7.73 -7.47
N ILE A 183 2.01 -7.30 -7.80
CA ILE A 183 1.22 -6.39 -6.97
C ILE A 183 -0.16 -7.01 -6.75
N ASP A 184 -0.43 -7.43 -5.51
CA ASP A 184 -1.68 -8.06 -5.11
C ASP A 184 -2.42 -7.16 -4.08
N GLY A 185 -3.70 -6.90 -4.34
CA GLY A 185 -4.52 -6.08 -3.45
C GLY A 185 -6.01 -6.15 -3.75
N ALA A 186 -6.85 -5.52 -2.94
CA ALA A 186 -8.28 -5.39 -3.21
C ALA A 186 -8.59 -4.18 -4.09
N ILE A 187 -8.03 -3.01 -3.75
CA ILE A 187 -8.18 -1.75 -4.48
C ILE A 187 -6.80 -1.15 -4.70
N LEU A 188 -6.38 -1.07 -5.95
CA LEU A 188 -5.03 -0.62 -6.31
C LEU A 188 -5.09 0.58 -7.24
N LYS A 189 -4.22 1.55 -6.98
CA LYS A 189 -3.77 2.52 -7.97
C LYS A 189 -2.30 2.25 -8.25
N VAL A 190 -1.96 1.91 -9.49
CA VAL A 190 -0.60 1.50 -9.88
C VAL A 190 -0.04 2.50 -10.88
N ASP A 191 1.06 3.16 -10.53
CA ASP A 191 1.79 4.07 -11.40
C ASP A 191 3.19 3.51 -11.63
N VAL A 192 3.53 3.15 -12.86
CA VAL A 192 4.85 2.61 -13.21
C VAL A 192 5.43 3.47 -14.30
N ASP A 193 6.46 4.22 -13.95
CA ASP A 193 7.31 4.92 -14.91
C ASP A 193 8.63 4.14 -15.03
N PRO A 194 8.78 3.26 -16.03
CA PRO A 194 9.97 2.44 -16.13
C PRO A 194 11.22 3.28 -16.33
N GLY A 195 11.17 4.44 -17.01
CA GLY A 195 12.37 5.22 -17.32
C GLY A 195 13.45 4.35 -18.00
N THR A 196 14.55 4.09 -17.28
CA THR A 196 15.66 3.22 -17.67
C THR A 196 15.61 1.81 -17.08
N LEU A 197 14.57 1.46 -16.31
CA LEU A 197 14.43 0.18 -15.63
C LEU A 197 14.14 -0.97 -16.61
N ASP A 198 14.88 -2.05 -16.45
CA ASP A 198 14.60 -3.33 -17.09
C ASP A 198 13.50 -4.09 -16.33
N ILE A 199 12.23 -3.81 -16.62
CA ILE A 199 11.09 -4.55 -16.04
C ILE A 199 10.65 -5.65 -17.00
N SER A 200 11.16 -6.86 -16.82
CA SER A 200 10.77 -8.02 -17.65
C SER A 200 9.37 -8.54 -17.36
N ARG A 201 8.86 -8.35 -16.13
CA ARG A 201 7.49 -8.76 -15.77
C ARG A 201 6.84 -7.77 -14.81
N LEU A 202 5.59 -7.41 -15.11
CA LEU A 202 4.71 -6.69 -14.21
C LEU A 202 3.38 -7.43 -14.15
N PHE A 203 3.01 -7.91 -12.96
CA PHE A 203 1.75 -8.58 -12.71
C PHE A 203 0.98 -7.84 -11.62
N THR A 204 -0.27 -7.50 -11.90
CA THR A 204 -1.16 -6.86 -10.94
C THR A 204 -2.46 -7.63 -10.85
N LYS A 205 -2.91 -7.94 -9.63
CA LYS A 205 -4.19 -8.58 -9.38
C LYS A 205 -4.99 -7.82 -8.32
N SER A 206 -6.23 -7.46 -8.65
CA SER A 206 -7.11 -6.81 -7.68
C SER A 206 -8.61 -6.95 -7.92
N GLY A 207 -9.42 -6.41 -7.02
CA GLY A 207 -10.85 -6.21 -7.27
C GLY A 207 -11.10 -4.99 -8.16
N ILE A 208 -10.45 -3.88 -7.83
CA ILE A 208 -10.49 -2.61 -8.57
C ILE A 208 -9.05 -2.17 -8.83
N CYS A 209 -8.72 -1.88 -10.09
CA CYS A 209 -7.41 -1.39 -10.49
C CYS A 209 -7.54 -0.10 -11.29
N ASN A 210 -6.92 0.97 -10.82
CA ASN A 210 -6.59 2.14 -11.63
C ASN A 210 -5.10 2.09 -11.97
N PHE A 211 -4.68 2.26 -13.23
CA PHE A 211 -3.26 2.19 -13.58
C PHE A 211 -2.81 3.28 -14.54
N ASN A 212 -1.53 3.63 -14.44
CA ASN A 212 -0.78 4.42 -15.40
C ASN A 212 0.58 3.73 -15.58
N ILE A 213 0.78 3.03 -16.69
CA ILE A 213 1.96 2.18 -16.87
C ILE A 213 2.67 2.57 -18.17
N GLY A 214 3.93 2.98 -18.05
CA GLY A 214 4.85 3.06 -19.16
C GLY A 214 5.39 1.71 -19.54
N ILE A 215 5.49 1.46 -20.84
CA ILE A 215 6.11 0.24 -21.35
C ILE A 215 7.63 0.37 -21.25
N PRO A 216 8.34 -0.61 -20.64
CA PRO A 216 9.80 -0.58 -20.56
C PRO A 216 10.46 -0.55 -21.93
N VAL A 217 11.58 0.17 -22.03
CA VAL A 217 12.49 0.15 -23.20
C VAL A 217 13.71 -0.67 -22.81
N GLY A 218 14.28 -1.44 -23.75
CA GLY A 218 15.53 -2.18 -23.49
C GLY A 218 15.35 -3.66 -23.16
N VAL A 219 14.15 -4.08 -22.78
CA VAL A 219 13.85 -5.48 -22.43
C VAL A 219 12.51 -5.93 -23.00
N ASN A 220 12.42 -7.22 -23.33
CA ASN A 220 11.12 -7.83 -23.62
C ASN A 220 10.32 -7.94 -22.33
N SER A 221 9.16 -7.30 -22.29
CA SER A 221 8.34 -7.22 -21.08
C SER A 221 7.04 -8.00 -21.21
N ARG A 222 6.57 -8.58 -20.10
CA ARG A 222 5.23 -9.14 -19.98
C ARG A 222 4.47 -8.42 -18.88
N ILE A 223 3.42 -7.70 -19.27
CA ILE A 223 2.57 -6.92 -18.38
C ILE A 223 1.19 -7.58 -18.32
N SER A 224 0.71 -7.90 -17.12
CA SER A 224 -0.59 -8.56 -16.92
C SER A 224 -1.35 -7.88 -15.80
N ILE A 225 -2.56 -7.40 -16.09
CA ILE A 225 -3.45 -6.73 -15.14
C ILE A 225 -4.75 -7.51 -15.09
N GLU A 226 -5.06 -8.10 -13.93
CA GLU A 226 -6.28 -8.87 -13.71
C GLU A 226 -7.10 -8.24 -12.59
N ALA A 227 -8.23 -7.60 -12.93
CA ALA A 227 -9.14 -7.10 -11.91
C ALA A 227 -10.61 -7.10 -12.30
N GLY A 228 -11.52 -7.10 -11.33
CA GLY A 228 -12.96 -7.01 -11.59
C GLY A 228 -13.35 -5.74 -12.36
N ILE A 229 -12.80 -4.60 -11.94
CA ILE A 229 -12.94 -3.30 -12.60
C ILE A 229 -11.56 -2.74 -12.89
N VAL A 230 -11.29 -2.41 -14.15
CA VAL A 230 -10.01 -1.90 -14.62
C VAL A 230 -10.20 -0.57 -15.33
N ALA A 231 -9.46 0.46 -14.92
CA ALA A 231 -9.35 1.73 -15.61
C ALA A 231 -7.89 2.16 -15.70
N GLY A 232 -7.43 2.72 -16.81
CA GLY A 232 -6.06 3.22 -16.84
C GLY A 232 -5.54 3.69 -18.18
N SER A 233 -4.27 4.10 -18.18
CA SER A 233 -3.49 4.49 -19.35
C SER A 233 -2.23 3.66 -19.49
N LEU A 234 -1.89 3.35 -20.73
CA LEU A 234 -0.59 2.83 -21.14
C LEU A 234 0.16 3.93 -21.87
N SER A 235 1.46 4.08 -21.61
CA SER A 235 2.33 4.93 -22.42
C SER A 235 3.33 4.10 -23.22
N PHE A 236 3.26 4.25 -24.54
CA PHE A 236 4.11 3.51 -25.48
C PHE A 236 5.30 4.39 -25.90
N PRO A 237 6.55 4.04 -25.54
CA PRO A 237 7.72 4.77 -26.00
C PRO A 237 8.04 4.45 -27.46
N GLU A 238 8.91 5.25 -28.07
CA GLU A 238 9.42 4.99 -29.42
C GLU A 238 10.25 3.70 -29.48
N ASN A 239 10.26 3.05 -30.65
CA ASN A 239 11.01 1.82 -30.97
C ASN A 239 10.59 0.57 -30.18
N VAL A 240 9.35 0.55 -29.67
CA VAL A 240 8.78 -0.62 -28.99
C VAL A 240 7.61 -1.18 -29.78
N ARG A 241 7.63 -2.50 -29.99
CA ARG A 241 6.47 -3.24 -30.49
C ARG A 241 5.68 -3.77 -29.31
N ALA A 242 4.45 -3.30 -29.13
CA ALA A 242 3.57 -3.78 -28.08
C ALA A 242 2.36 -4.53 -28.65
N THR A 243 2.07 -5.70 -28.09
CA THR A 243 0.82 -6.42 -28.33
C THR A 243 -0.05 -6.31 -27.09
N LEU A 244 -1.16 -5.60 -27.19
CA LEU A 244 -2.18 -5.55 -26.14
C LEU A 244 -3.30 -6.54 -26.43
N THR A 245 -3.61 -7.38 -25.44
CA THR A 245 -4.78 -8.26 -25.42
C THR A 245 -5.71 -7.83 -24.29
N THR A 246 -6.98 -7.60 -24.62
CA THR A 246 -8.02 -7.20 -23.65
C THR A 246 -9.14 -8.23 -23.58
N GLU A 247 -9.50 -8.62 -22.37
CA GLU A 247 -10.58 -9.58 -22.10
C GLU A 247 -11.55 -8.99 -21.08
N ALA A 248 -12.72 -8.53 -21.54
CA ALA A 248 -13.76 -8.03 -20.65
C ALA A 248 -15.18 -8.15 -21.21
N GLY A 249 -16.16 -8.23 -20.32
CA GLY A 249 -17.59 -8.25 -20.67
C GLY A 249 -18.08 -6.87 -21.14
N ILE A 250 -17.66 -5.81 -20.46
CA ILE A 250 -17.91 -4.41 -20.85
C ILE A 250 -16.57 -3.73 -21.03
N ARG A 251 -16.32 -3.14 -22.21
CA ARG A 251 -15.02 -2.53 -22.52
C ARG A 251 -15.10 -1.24 -23.31
N SER A 252 -14.15 -0.35 -23.04
CA SER A 252 -13.84 0.84 -23.83
C SER A 252 -12.32 0.94 -23.95
N VAL A 253 -11.80 0.72 -25.16
CA VAL A 253 -10.36 0.81 -25.45
C VAL A 253 -10.15 1.93 -26.46
N SER A 254 -9.24 2.85 -26.16
CA SER A 254 -8.89 3.98 -27.01
C SER A 254 -7.38 4.06 -27.12
N ILE A 255 -6.81 3.40 -28.13
CA ILE A 255 -5.37 3.31 -28.37
C ILE A 255 -5.11 3.69 -29.82
N VAL A 256 -4.07 4.49 -30.05
CA VAL A 256 -3.57 4.74 -31.41
C VAL A 256 -2.76 3.52 -31.82
N SER A 257 -3.34 2.66 -32.67
CA SER A 257 -2.72 1.40 -33.09
C SER A 257 -2.69 1.30 -34.61
N ASP A 258 -1.63 0.73 -35.16
CA ASP A 258 -1.51 0.47 -36.60
C ASP A 258 -2.49 -0.62 -37.06
N HIS A 259 -2.76 -1.58 -36.19
CA HIS A 259 -3.63 -2.71 -36.48
C HIS A 259 -4.52 -3.09 -35.29
N GLU A 260 -5.84 -3.03 -35.50
CA GLU A 260 -6.85 -3.62 -34.63
C GLU A 260 -7.31 -4.96 -35.20
N ARG A 261 -7.22 -6.04 -34.41
CA ARG A 261 -7.70 -7.37 -34.79
C ARG A 261 -8.77 -7.84 -33.81
N ASP A 262 -9.99 -8.01 -34.33
CA ASP A 262 -11.14 -8.60 -33.61
C ASP A 262 -11.59 -7.81 -32.36
N GLY A 263 -11.21 -6.53 -32.27
CA GLY A 263 -11.48 -5.64 -31.14
C GLY A 263 -10.92 -6.11 -29.80
N ARG A 264 -10.13 -7.19 -29.77
CA ARG A 264 -9.54 -7.79 -28.55
C ARG A 264 -8.04 -7.63 -28.51
N ARG A 265 -7.40 -7.66 -29.68
CA ARG A 265 -5.96 -7.59 -29.83
C ARG A 265 -5.59 -6.35 -30.62
N TYR A 266 -4.71 -5.55 -30.03
CA TYR A 266 -4.17 -4.33 -30.60
C TYR A 266 -2.67 -4.50 -30.76
N SER A 267 -2.14 -4.15 -31.93
CA SER A 267 -0.71 -4.11 -32.17
C SER A 267 -0.30 -2.66 -32.36
N VAL A 268 0.62 -2.20 -31.54
CA VAL A 268 1.21 -0.87 -31.60
C VAL A 268 2.66 -1.05 -32.01
N VAL A 269 3.07 -0.42 -33.10
CA VAL A 269 4.46 -0.35 -33.54
C VAL A 269 4.86 1.11 -33.56
N THR A 270 5.76 1.49 -32.66
CA THR A 270 6.26 2.86 -32.61
C THR A 270 7.69 2.87 -33.16
N GLY A 271 7.98 3.69 -34.17
CA GLY A 271 9.33 3.82 -34.75
C GLY A 271 9.64 2.90 -35.95
N GLU A 272 10.78 3.15 -36.62
CA GLU A 272 11.19 2.42 -37.85
C GLU A 272 11.98 1.12 -37.58
N GLN A 273 12.54 0.96 -36.37
CA GLN A 273 13.33 -0.21 -35.99
C GLN A 273 12.77 -0.88 -34.74
N GLU A 274 12.47 -2.16 -34.86
CA GLU A 274 11.90 -2.95 -33.77
C GLU A 274 13.02 -3.60 -32.96
N LEU A 275 13.28 -3.05 -31.77
CA LEU A 275 14.33 -3.58 -30.90
C LEU A 275 13.78 -4.50 -29.81
N PHE A 276 12.56 -4.24 -29.32
CA PHE A 276 11.97 -4.98 -28.19
C PHE A 276 10.47 -5.22 -28.38
N SER A 277 9.99 -6.31 -27.79
CA SER A 277 8.58 -6.70 -27.82
C SER A 277 7.99 -6.81 -26.41
N SER A 278 6.83 -6.17 -26.24
CA SER A 278 6.09 -6.18 -24.98
C SER A 278 4.72 -6.83 -25.16
N GLU A 279 4.43 -7.84 -24.35
CA GLU A 279 3.14 -8.53 -24.29
C GLU A 279 2.33 -7.96 -23.13
N ILE A 280 1.18 -7.34 -23.44
CA ILE A 280 0.31 -6.70 -22.45
C ILE A 280 -1.02 -7.44 -22.45
N THR A 281 -1.45 -7.91 -21.29
CA THR A 281 -2.75 -8.58 -21.10
C THR A 281 -3.54 -7.86 -20.02
N ILE A 282 -4.76 -7.43 -20.33
CA ILE A 282 -5.65 -6.77 -19.37
C ILE A 282 -6.98 -7.52 -19.33
N LYS A 283 -7.30 -8.08 -18.17
CA LYS A 283 -8.53 -8.86 -17.95
C LYS A 283 -9.40 -8.19 -16.89
N GLY A 284 -10.70 -8.14 -17.15
CA GLY A 284 -11.66 -7.74 -16.12
C GLY A 284 -13.13 -7.85 -16.51
N GLY A 285 -14.03 -7.58 -15.58
CA GLY A 285 -15.46 -7.52 -15.88
C GLY A 285 -15.81 -6.25 -16.65
N ILE A 286 -15.31 -5.12 -16.16
CA ILE A 286 -15.48 -3.78 -16.74
C ILE A 286 -14.09 -3.19 -16.99
N LEU A 287 -13.84 -2.73 -18.21
CA LEU A 287 -12.53 -2.28 -18.66
C LEU A 287 -12.60 -0.93 -19.38
N ARG A 288 -11.76 0.02 -18.96
CA ARG A 288 -11.52 1.27 -19.69
C ARG A 288 -10.02 1.52 -19.83
N VAL A 289 -9.48 1.42 -21.04
CA VAL A 289 -8.05 1.59 -21.29
C VAL A 289 -7.83 2.67 -22.33
N ARG A 290 -6.85 3.53 -22.07
CA ARG A 290 -6.36 4.54 -23.00
C ARG A 290 -4.88 4.27 -23.29
N GLY A 291 -4.45 4.57 -24.50
CA GLY A 291 -3.05 4.59 -24.89
C GLY A 291 -2.77 5.80 -25.75
N ASN A 292 -1.58 6.38 -25.64
CA ASN A 292 -1.08 7.39 -26.56
C ASN A 292 -0.32 6.76 -27.73
#